data_AF-X7ZYP9-F1
#
_entry.id   AF-X7ZYP9-F1
#
_cell.length_a   1.000
_cell.length_b   1.000
_cell.length_c   1.000
_cell.angle_alpha   90.00
_cell.angle_beta   90.00
_cell.angle_gamma   90.00
#
_symmetry.space_group_name_H-M   'P 1'
#
loop_
_entity.id
_entity.type
_entity.pdbx_description
1 polymer ?
#
loop_
_entity_poly.entity_id
_entity_poly.type
_entity_poly.pdbx_seq_one_letter_code
_entity_poly.pdbx_strand_id
1 'polypeptide(L)'
;MISEQEKKITAYHEGGHALAAWAMPDIEPIYKVTILARGRTGGHAVAVPEEDKGLRTRSEMISQLVFAMGGRAAEELVFREPTTGAVSDIEQATKIARAMVTEFGMSSKLGAVKYGTEHGDPFLAAR
;
A
#
# COMPACT_ATOMS: atom_id res chain seq x y z
N MET A 1 -17.90 -8.61 20.53
CA MET A 1 -17.58 -7.25 20.99
C MET A 1 -16.07 -7.11 20.87
N ILE A 2 -15.55 -6.10 20.18
CA ILE A 2 -14.10 -5.92 20.00
C ILE A 2 -13.48 -5.53 21.35
N SER A 3 -12.37 -6.18 21.73
CA SER A 3 -11.67 -5.88 22.98
C SER A 3 -11.01 -4.49 22.95
N GLU A 4 -10.77 -3.89 24.12
CA GLU A 4 -10.06 -2.59 24.20
C GLU A 4 -8.64 -2.68 23.62
N GLN A 5 -8.00 -3.85 23.73
CA GLN A 5 -6.68 -4.09 23.15
C GLN A 5 -6.75 -4.11 21.62
N GLU A 6 -7.70 -4.82 21.01
CA GLU A 6 -7.89 -4.83 19.55
C GLU A 6 -8.24 -3.44 19.01
N LYS A 7 -9.07 -2.66 19.73
CA LYS A 7 -9.36 -1.26 19.38
C LYS A 7 -8.12 -0.39 19.41
N LYS A 8 -7.26 -0.56 20.43
CA LYS A 8 -6.01 0.18 20.56
C LYS A 8 -5.06 -0.17 19.42
N ILE A 9 -4.88 -1.45 19.12
CA ILE A 9 -4.05 -1.90 17.99
C ILE A 9 -4.57 -1.28 16.68
N THR A 10 -5.87 -1.42 16.42
CA THR A 10 -6.51 -0.83 15.23
C THR A 10 -6.29 0.68 15.16
N ALA A 11 -6.41 1.41 16.28
CA ALA A 11 -6.21 2.85 16.29
C ALA A 11 -4.79 3.28 15.94
N TYR A 12 -3.78 2.57 16.43
CA TYR A 12 -2.38 2.83 16.07
C TYR A 12 -2.07 2.43 14.63
N HIS A 13 -2.67 1.34 14.15
CA HIS A 13 -2.55 0.92 12.76
C HIS A 13 -3.10 1.99 11.80
N GLU A 14 -4.35 2.42 12.00
CA GLU A 14 -4.96 3.49 11.18
C GLU A 14 -4.22 4.83 11.33
N GLY A 15 -3.76 5.15 12.54
CA GLY A 15 -2.93 6.32 12.80
C GLY A 15 -1.58 6.27 12.08
N GLY A 16 -1.01 5.07 11.92
CA GLY A 16 0.22 4.83 11.15
C GLY A 16 0.06 5.18 9.69
N HIS A 17 -1.00 4.71 9.04
CA HIS A 17 -1.33 5.09 7.66
C HIS A 17 -1.51 6.61 7.51
N ALA A 18 -2.28 7.20 8.41
CA ALA A 18 -2.59 8.62 8.37
C ALA A 18 -1.33 9.50 8.51
N LEU A 19 -0.47 9.17 9.48
CA LEU A 19 0.77 9.89 9.71
C LEU A 19 1.76 9.68 8.56
N ALA A 20 1.87 8.46 8.05
CA ALA A 20 2.72 8.13 6.92
C ALA A 20 2.31 8.94 5.67
N ALA A 21 1.01 8.99 5.35
CA ALA A 21 0.54 9.81 4.24
C ALA A 21 0.80 11.30 4.48
N TRP A 22 0.48 11.83 5.67
CA TRP A 22 0.70 13.24 5.98
C TRP A 22 2.18 13.67 5.84
N ALA A 23 3.11 12.76 6.10
CA ALA A 23 4.55 13.02 5.97
C ALA A 23 5.06 12.97 4.51
N MET A 24 4.29 12.43 3.57
CA MET A 24 4.71 12.32 2.18
C MET A 24 4.20 13.51 1.34
N PRO A 25 5.07 14.26 0.64
CA PRO A 25 4.64 15.39 -0.18
C PRO A 25 3.93 14.96 -1.48
N ASP A 26 4.16 13.72 -1.95
CA ASP A 26 3.67 13.20 -3.23
C ASP A 26 2.50 12.22 -3.08
N ILE A 27 1.72 12.32 -1.99
CA ILE A 27 0.48 11.55 -1.81
C ILE A 27 -0.73 12.48 -1.73
N GLU A 28 -1.86 11.97 -2.18
CA GLU A 28 -3.13 12.66 -2.03
C GLU A 28 -3.47 12.85 -0.55
N PRO A 29 -4.06 14.00 -0.19
CA PRO A 29 -4.43 14.27 1.19
C PRO A 29 -5.42 13.22 1.72
N ILE A 30 -5.19 12.77 2.95
CA ILE A 30 -6.12 11.89 3.65
C ILE A 30 -7.26 12.74 4.21
N TYR A 31 -8.49 12.45 3.80
CA TYR A 31 -9.67 13.21 4.25
C TYR A 31 -10.40 12.56 5.41
N LYS A 32 -10.22 11.25 5.61
CA LYS A 32 -10.93 10.51 6.65
C LYS A 32 -10.15 9.29 7.11
N VAL A 33 -10.09 9.14 8.43
CA VAL A 33 -9.54 7.96 9.12
C VAL A 33 -10.59 7.50 10.13
N THR A 34 -10.88 6.19 10.16
CA THR A 34 -11.83 5.62 11.13
C THR A 34 -11.30 4.32 11.70
N ILE A 35 -11.47 4.11 13.01
CA ILE A 35 -11.14 2.86 13.70
C ILE A 35 -12.35 1.93 13.84
N LEU A 36 -13.52 2.40 13.41
CA LEU A 36 -14.76 1.62 13.44
C LEU A 36 -14.80 0.66 12.26
N ALA A 37 -14.95 -0.63 12.55
CA ALA A 37 -15.16 -1.66 11.54
C ALA A 37 -16.45 -1.40 10.74
N ARG A 38 -16.35 -1.39 9.41
CA ARG A 38 -17.51 -1.43 8.50
C ARG A 38 -17.52 -2.79 7.80
N GLY A 39 -18.31 -3.74 8.31
CA GLY A 39 -18.41 -5.09 7.72
C GLY A 39 -17.34 -6.04 8.25
N ARG A 40 -16.72 -6.86 7.37
CA ARG A 40 -15.71 -7.88 7.73
C ARG A 40 -14.29 -7.33 7.89
N THR A 41 -14.08 -6.04 7.64
CA THR A 41 -12.77 -5.37 7.69
C THR A 41 -12.76 -4.33 8.82
N GLY A 42 -11.59 -4.13 9.45
CA GLY A 42 -11.36 -3.23 10.58
C GLY A 42 -11.51 -1.74 10.25
N GLY A 43 -10.84 -0.86 11.00
CA GLY A 43 -10.73 0.56 10.62
C GLY A 43 -10.16 0.75 9.20
N HIS A 44 -10.38 1.93 8.59
CA HIS A 44 -9.78 2.27 7.29
C HIS A 44 -9.48 3.78 7.22
N ALA A 45 -8.32 4.12 6.65
CA ALA A 45 -8.00 5.45 6.11
C ALA A 45 -8.37 5.52 4.61
N VAL A 46 -9.04 6.60 4.20
CA VAL A 46 -9.48 6.81 2.81
C VAL A 46 -8.87 8.11 2.27
N ALA A 47 -8.08 7.99 1.21
CA ALA A 47 -7.70 9.10 0.33
C ALA A 47 -8.81 9.34 -0.70
N VAL A 48 -9.04 10.60 -1.07
CA VAL A 48 -9.91 10.94 -2.21
C VAL A 48 -9.01 11.05 -3.44
N PRO A 49 -9.25 10.27 -4.51
CA PRO A 49 -8.49 10.40 -5.75
C PRO A 49 -8.67 11.81 -6.33
N GLU A 50 -7.58 12.57 -6.44
CA GLU A 50 -7.57 13.78 -7.26
C GLU A 50 -7.13 13.38 -8.68
N GLU A 51 -8.14 13.19 -9.53
CA GLU A 51 -8.04 12.81 -10.94
C GLU A 51 -7.55 11.38 -11.21
N ASP A 52 -8.08 10.78 -12.27
CA ASP A 52 -7.65 9.48 -12.81
C ASP A 52 -6.28 9.66 -13.49
N LYS A 53 -5.23 9.90 -12.68
CA LYS A 53 -3.87 10.13 -13.15
C LYS A 53 -3.36 8.88 -13.87
N GLY A 54 -3.36 8.92 -15.20
CA GLY A 54 -2.84 7.85 -16.05
C GLY A 54 -1.32 7.65 -15.96
N LEU A 55 -0.58 8.62 -15.40
CA LEU A 55 0.87 8.57 -15.22
C LEU A 55 1.21 8.80 -13.74
N ARG A 56 2.17 8.04 -13.23
CA ARG A 56 2.71 8.17 -11.87
C ARG A 56 4.23 8.23 -11.91
N THR A 57 4.80 9.18 -11.18
CA THR A 57 6.24 9.30 -10.96
C THR A 57 6.72 8.23 -9.96
N ARG A 58 8.04 7.99 -9.95
CA ARG A 58 8.67 7.11 -8.96
C ARG A 58 8.40 7.57 -7.52
N SER A 59 8.43 8.88 -7.26
CA SER A 59 8.20 9.45 -5.92
C SER A 59 6.76 9.25 -5.44
N GLU A 60 5.77 9.41 -6.32
CA GLU A 60 4.36 9.11 -6.00
C GLU A 60 4.19 7.61 -5.67
N MET A 61 4.81 6.71 -6.44
CA MET A 61 4.73 5.26 -6.14
C MET A 61 5.44 4.89 -4.82
N ILE A 62 6.57 5.54 -4.50
CA ILE A 62 7.23 5.38 -3.19
C ILE A 62 6.33 5.89 -2.06
N SER A 63 5.65 7.02 -2.26
CA SER A 63 4.71 7.55 -1.27
C SER A 63 3.56 6.59 -1.01
N GLN A 64 3.06 5.91 -2.05
CA GLN A 64 2.07 4.85 -1.89
C GLN A 64 2.60 3.63 -1.14
N LEU A 65 3.86 3.24 -1.34
CA LEU A 65 4.51 2.19 -0.53
C LEU A 65 4.62 2.58 0.95
N VAL A 66 5.03 3.82 1.22
CA VAL A 66 5.15 4.36 2.58
C VAL A 66 3.79 4.38 3.27
N PHE A 67 2.76 4.85 2.57
CA PHE A 67 1.38 4.83 3.08
C PHE A 67 0.90 3.42 3.37
N ALA A 68 1.03 2.49 2.43
CA ALA A 68 0.59 1.10 2.60
C ALA A 68 1.29 0.45 3.80
N MET A 69 2.60 0.63 3.98
CA MET A 69 3.32 0.02 5.09
C MET A 69 3.16 0.77 6.43
N GLY A 70 2.46 1.91 6.45
CA GLY A 70 2.34 2.79 7.62
C GLY A 70 1.70 2.11 8.84
N GLY A 71 0.58 1.39 8.65
CA GLY A 71 -0.10 0.68 9.74
C GLY A 71 0.75 -0.43 10.36
N ARG A 72 1.36 -1.26 9.51
CA ARG A 72 2.30 -2.30 9.95
C ARG A 72 3.50 -1.73 10.72
N ALA A 73 4.07 -0.63 10.25
CA ALA A 73 5.20 0.02 10.93
C ALA A 73 4.80 0.57 12.30
N ALA A 74 3.61 1.14 12.42
CA ALA A 74 3.09 1.65 13.70
C ALA A 74 2.88 0.52 14.71
N GLU A 75 2.36 -0.62 14.28
CA GLU A 75 2.21 -1.80 15.15
C GLU A 75 3.56 -2.28 15.70
N GLU A 76 4.55 -2.45 14.81
CA GLU A 76 5.88 -2.90 15.21
C GLU A 76 6.59 -1.90 16.13
N LEU A 77 6.41 -0.60 15.89
CA LEU A 77 7.06 0.44 16.69
C LEU A 77 6.47 0.52 18.12
N VAL A 78 5.15 0.44 18.24
CA VAL A 78 4.43 0.70 19.50
C VAL A 78 4.21 -0.56 20.31
N PHE A 79 3.81 -1.67 19.68
CA PHE A 79 3.47 -2.90 20.38
C PHE A 79 4.57 -3.96 20.32
N ARG A 80 5.55 -3.82 19.42
CA ARG A 80 6.64 -4.79 19.20
C ARG A 80 6.15 -6.18 18.77
N GLU A 81 4.88 -6.29 18.42
CA GLU A 81 4.22 -7.53 18.05
C GLU A 81 3.27 -7.22 16.88
N PRO A 82 3.68 -7.53 15.64
CA PRO A 82 2.84 -7.27 14.48
C PRO A 82 1.67 -8.25 14.42
N THR A 83 0.54 -7.76 13.92
CA THR A 83 -0.68 -8.56 13.79
C THR A 83 -0.90 -9.09 12.38
N THR A 84 -1.90 -9.95 12.23
CA THR A 84 -2.39 -10.42 10.93
C THR A 84 -3.29 -9.40 10.23
N GLY A 85 -3.57 -8.24 10.83
CA GLY A 85 -4.42 -7.19 10.25
C GLY A 85 -3.83 -6.54 9.01
N ALA A 86 -2.50 -6.48 8.90
CA ALA A 86 -1.78 -5.78 7.83
C ALA A 86 -1.62 -6.58 6.50
N VAL A 87 -2.32 -7.70 6.33
CA VAL A 87 -2.13 -8.57 5.15
C VAL A 87 -2.47 -7.83 3.85
N SER A 88 -3.59 -7.12 3.81
CA SER A 88 -4.00 -6.35 2.62
C SER A 88 -2.98 -5.26 2.27
N ASP A 89 -2.39 -4.61 3.27
CA ASP A 89 -1.39 -3.56 3.08
C ASP A 89 -0.10 -4.10 2.47
N ILE A 90 0.36 -5.24 2.98
CA ILE A 90 1.54 -5.94 2.49
C ILE A 90 1.33 -6.42 1.05
N GLU A 91 0.14 -6.95 0.75
CA GLU A 91 -0.23 -7.34 -0.62
C GLU A 91 -0.20 -6.15 -1.57
N GLN A 92 -0.80 -5.02 -1.17
CA GLN A 92 -0.79 -3.79 -1.96
C GLN A 92 0.62 -3.24 -2.17
N ALA A 93 1.41 -3.15 -1.10
CA ALA A 93 2.80 -2.70 -1.16
C ALA A 93 3.63 -3.61 -2.07
N THR A 94 3.46 -4.93 -1.96
CA THR A 94 4.15 -5.91 -2.81
C THR A 94 3.79 -5.73 -4.28
N LYS A 95 2.51 -5.50 -4.59
CA LYS A 95 2.04 -5.26 -5.96
C LYS A 95 2.67 -4.00 -6.55
N ILE A 96 2.67 -2.90 -5.80
CA ILE A 96 3.26 -1.62 -6.22
C ILE A 96 4.77 -1.79 -6.45
N ALA A 97 5.49 -2.35 -5.48
CA ALA A 97 6.93 -2.55 -5.56
C ALA A 97 7.32 -3.46 -6.73
N ARG A 98 6.54 -4.53 -6.98
CA ARG A 98 6.74 -5.41 -8.13
C ARG A 98 6.57 -4.62 -9.42
N ALA A 99 5.46 -3.91 -9.62
CA ALA A 99 5.21 -3.13 -10.83
C ALA A 99 6.29 -2.06 -11.08
N MET A 100 6.73 -1.36 -10.03
CA MET A 100 7.85 -0.40 -10.10
C MET A 100 9.10 -1.04 -10.71
N VAL A 101 9.43 -2.26 -10.27
CA VAL A 101 10.66 -2.95 -10.68
C VAL A 101 10.50 -3.66 -12.02
N THR A 102 9.40 -4.38 -12.23
CA THR A 102 9.22 -5.29 -13.35
C THR A 102 8.53 -4.66 -14.54
N GLU A 103 7.66 -3.67 -14.34
CA GLU A 103 6.87 -3.09 -15.43
C GLU A 103 7.34 -1.69 -15.82
N PHE A 104 7.76 -0.89 -14.85
CA PHE A 104 8.10 0.52 -15.05
C PHE A 104 9.60 0.82 -15.04
N GLY A 105 10.46 -0.17 -14.81
CA GLY A 105 11.92 0.00 -14.87
C GLY A 105 12.47 0.99 -13.82
N MET A 106 11.81 1.13 -12.68
CA MET A 106 12.16 2.10 -11.62
C MET A 106 13.24 1.60 -10.65
N SER A 107 14.00 0.58 -11.06
CA SER A 107 15.14 0.02 -10.31
C SER A 107 16.45 0.45 -10.95
N SER A 108 17.28 1.21 -10.23
CA SER A 108 18.60 1.64 -10.72
C SER A 108 19.55 0.47 -11.00
N LYS A 109 19.37 -0.66 -10.29
CA LYS A 109 20.19 -1.86 -10.47
C LYS A 109 19.82 -2.65 -11.73
N LEU A 110 18.55 -2.63 -12.12
CA LEU A 110 18.04 -3.40 -13.26
C LEU A 110 17.88 -2.55 -14.53
N GLY A 111 17.79 -1.22 -14.36
CA GLY A 111 17.59 -0.29 -15.46
C GLY A 111 16.15 -0.25 -15.97
N ALA A 112 15.94 0.52 -17.04
CA ALA A 112 14.65 0.73 -17.68
C ALA A 112 14.27 -0.45 -18.60
N VAL A 113 14.06 -1.62 -18.00
CA VAL A 113 13.69 -2.87 -18.69
C VAL A 113 12.37 -3.38 -18.14
N LYS A 114 11.48 -3.81 -19.05
CA LYS A 114 10.24 -4.49 -18.69
C LYS A 114 10.50 -5.99 -18.52
N TYR A 115 10.39 -6.47 -17.29
CA TYR A 115 10.49 -7.87 -16.91
C TYR A 115 9.10 -8.50 -16.83
N GLY A 116 8.82 -9.45 -17.71
CA GLY A 116 7.59 -10.22 -17.67
C GLY A 116 7.62 -11.33 -18.72
N THR A 117 7.00 -12.46 -18.40
CA THR A 117 6.63 -13.46 -19.40
C THR A 117 5.34 -12.99 -20.06
N GLU A 118 5.32 -12.90 -21.39
CA GLU A 118 4.07 -13.04 -22.12
C GLU A 118 3.44 -14.36 -21.64
N HIS A 119 2.39 -14.29 -20.81
CA HIS A 119 1.41 -15.37 -20.73
C HIS A 119 0.52 -15.31 -21.99
N GLY A 120 1.15 -15.16 -23.15
CA GLY A 120 0.58 -15.55 -24.43
C GLY A 120 1.07 -16.96 -24.66
N ASP A 121 0.13 -17.90 -24.78
CA ASP A 121 0.43 -19.26 -25.18
C ASP A 121 1.38 -19.26 -26.40
N PRO A 122 2.61 -19.82 -26.30
CA PRO A 122 3.57 -19.82 -27.41
C PRO A 122 3.04 -20.50 -28.68
N PHE A 123 1.92 -21.21 -28.59
CA PHE A 123 1.31 -21.98 -29.67
C PHE A 123 0.25 -21.24 -30.50
N LEU A 124 -0.13 -19.99 -30.16
CA LEU A 124 -1.17 -19.27 -30.91
C LEU A 124 -0.64 -18.37 -32.04
N ALA A 125 0.68 -18.27 -32.22
CA ALA A 125 1.30 -17.44 -33.27
C ALA A 125 1.71 -18.22 -34.55
N ALA A 126 1.17 -19.40 -34.78
CA ALA A 126 1.35 -20.16 -36.02
C ALA A 126 0.01 -20.38 -36.74
N ARG A 127 -0.42 -19.36 -37.47
CA ARG A 127 -1.27 -19.50 -38.67
C ARG A 127 -0.82 -18.53 -39.74
#